data_AF-A0AAT9HKR1-F1
#
_entry.id   AF-A0AAT9HKR1-F1
#
_cell.length_a   1.000
_cell.length_b   1.000
_cell.length_c   1.000
_cell.angle_alpha   90.00
_cell.angle_beta   90.00
_cell.angle_gamma   90.00
#
_symmetry.space_group_name_H-M   'P 1'
#
loop_
_entity.id
_entity.type
_entity.pdbx_description
1 polymer ?
#
loop_
_entity_poly.entity_id
_entity_poly.type
_entity_poly.pdbx_seq_one_letter_code
_entity_poly.pdbx_strand_id
1 'polypeptide(L)'
;MHRPPRRWRARASTVLAALLVTGGAVVPAPALAAADDQLISRVNPFIGTQNFGNTFPGASAPFGMVQVSPDTGGQGGYDYQQDKIHGFSQTHLSGVGCSVMGELPLMPTTGAVDSVDPDAYRSTYSHDDEDAEPGYYRVGLKTYGIDAELTATPRTGWQRYTFPSTDRANVLFNTGRANQRVYGSEVRVVGDRTVEGRVEAGNFCAGKDRHTVYFTATFDRPFTSHGTWRGSTPHPVSGTRPVRAATVPG
;
A
#
# COMPACT_ATOMS: atom_id res chain seq x y z
N MET A 1 32.34 49.97 -65.81
CA MET A 1 31.61 49.64 -67.06
C MET A 1 30.33 48.90 -66.66
N HIS A 2 29.13 49.07 -67.20
CA HIS A 2 28.52 49.98 -68.15
C HIS A 2 27.00 49.67 -68.06
N ARG A 3 26.16 50.72 -68.04
CA ARG A 3 24.70 50.85 -68.26
C ARG A 3 23.71 49.63 -68.24
N PRO A 4 22.45 49.87 -67.77
CA PRO A 4 21.31 48.93 -67.78
C PRO A 4 20.56 49.00 -69.14
N PRO A 5 19.26 48.67 -69.30
CA PRO A 5 18.31 47.73 -68.65
C PRO A 5 17.68 46.76 -69.69
N ARG A 6 16.77 45.87 -69.28
CA ARG A 6 15.70 45.44 -70.20
C ARG A 6 14.40 45.04 -69.48
N ARG A 7 13.37 45.83 -69.78
CA ARG A 7 11.97 45.68 -69.36
C ARG A 7 11.30 44.54 -70.13
N TRP A 8 10.62 43.62 -69.46
CA TRP A 8 9.49 42.90 -70.05
C TRP A 8 8.30 42.98 -69.08
N ARG A 9 7.19 43.52 -69.60
CA ARG A 9 5.88 43.58 -68.96
C ARG A 9 5.12 42.31 -69.34
N ALA A 10 4.57 41.59 -68.36
CA ALA A 10 3.44 40.68 -68.53
C ALA A 10 2.68 40.68 -67.19
N ARG A 11 1.66 41.53 -67.09
CA ARG A 11 0.22 41.19 -67.20
C ARG A 11 -0.28 40.39 -66.00
N ALA A 12 -1.19 41.05 -65.30
CA ALA A 12 -1.83 40.66 -64.06
C ALA A 12 -2.76 39.45 -64.24
N SER A 13 -2.76 38.59 -63.22
CA SER A 13 -3.93 37.79 -62.85
C SER A 13 -4.09 37.93 -61.34
N THR A 14 -5.01 38.80 -60.94
CA THR A 14 -5.43 39.02 -59.56
C THR A 14 -6.25 37.80 -59.13
N VAL A 15 -5.70 36.93 -58.28
CA VAL A 15 -6.50 35.95 -57.54
C VAL A 15 -6.86 36.60 -56.21
N LEU A 16 -8.10 37.07 -56.12
CA LEU A 16 -8.69 37.62 -54.90
C LEU A 16 -9.00 36.44 -53.96
N ALA A 17 -8.06 36.09 -53.08
CA ALA A 17 -8.33 35.15 -52.00
C ALA A 17 -9.19 35.85 -50.95
N ALA A 18 -10.50 35.59 -50.96
CA ALA A 18 -11.40 36.00 -49.90
C ALA A 18 -11.07 35.20 -48.63
N LEU A 19 -10.29 35.79 -47.71
CA LEU A 19 -10.19 35.29 -46.35
C LEU A 19 -11.51 35.59 -45.62
N LEU A 20 -12.39 34.59 -45.54
CA LEU A 20 -13.46 34.56 -44.55
C LEU A 20 -12.83 34.47 -43.16
N VAL A 21 -12.75 35.61 -42.47
CA VAL A 21 -12.55 35.65 -41.02
C VAL A 21 -13.86 35.19 -40.40
N THR A 22 -14.03 33.88 -40.22
CA THR A 22 -15.07 33.35 -39.34
C THR A 22 -14.65 33.66 -37.91
N GLY A 23 -15.21 34.73 -37.34
CA GLY A 23 -15.13 35.02 -35.93
C GLY A 23 -15.79 33.88 -35.15
N GLY A 24 -15.00 32.87 -34.78
CA GLY A 24 -15.43 31.87 -33.82
C GLY A 24 -15.59 32.55 -32.47
N ALA A 25 -16.84 32.63 -31.99
CA ALA A 25 -17.09 32.98 -30.61
C ALA A 25 -16.32 31.98 -29.73
N VAL A 26 -15.31 32.47 -29.01
CA VAL A 26 -14.68 31.70 -27.94
C VAL A 26 -15.77 31.53 -26.88
N VAL A 27 -16.46 30.39 -26.90
CA VAL A 27 -17.33 30.01 -25.81
C VAL A 27 -16.41 29.83 -24.60
N PRO A 28 -16.48 30.67 -23.56
CA PRO A 28 -15.72 30.41 -22.36
C PRO A 28 -16.17 29.03 -21.87
N ALA A 29 -15.22 28.10 -21.76
CA ALA A 29 -15.49 26.82 -21.10
C ALA A 29 -16.13 27.16 -19.75
N PRO A 30 -17.25 26.52 -19.36
CA PRO A 30 -17.82 26.76 -18.05
C PRO A 30 -16.70 26.46 -17.05
N ALA A 31 -16.28 27.49 -16.31
CA ALA A 31 -15.46 27.27 -15.14
C ALA A 31 -16.23 26.25 -14.31
N LEU A 32 -15.64 25.06 -14.10
CA LEU A 32 -16.20 24.08 -13.19
C LEU A 32 -16.38 24.85 -11.88
N ALA A 33 -17.61 25.16 -11.52
CA ALA A 33 -17.90 25.71 -10.21
C ALA A 33 -17.35 24.69 -9.22
N ALA A 34 -16.35 25.10 -8.44
CA ALA A 34 -15.89 24.33 -7.30
C ALA A 34 -17.07 24.26 -6.32
N ALA A 35 -17.90 23.24 -6.47
CA ALA A 35 -18.78 22.80 -5.41
C ALA A 35 -17.84 22.18 -4.37
N ASP A 36 -17.44 23.00 -3.40
CA ASP A 36 -16.49 22.71 -2.33
C ASP A 36 -17.12 21.83 -1.23
N ASP A 37 -17.93 20.86 -1.64
CA ASP A 37 -18.29 19.71 -0.82
C ASP A 37 -17.24 18.66 -1.18
N GLN A 38 -16.16 18.60 -0.40
CA GLN A 38 -15.04 17.69 -0.65
C GLN A 38 -15.59 16.26 -0.78
N LEU A 39 -15.75 15.75 -2.00
CA LEU A 39 -16.47 14.49 -2.28
C LEU A 39 -15.91 13.30 -1.48
N ILE A 40 -14.63 13.36 -1.12
CA ILE A 40 -13.94 12.40 -0.27
C ILE A 40 -14.56 12.28 1.13
N SER A 41 -15.13 13.36 1.69
CA SER A 41 -15.76 13.36 3.02
C SER A 41 -17.06 12.56 3.07
N ARG A 42 -17.62 12.22 1.90
CA ARG A 42 -18.82 11.38 1.79
C ARG A 42 -18.51 9.89 1.77
N VAL A 43 -17.24 9.52 1.68
CA VAL A 43 -16.81 8.12 1.65
C VAL A 43 -16.52 7.66 3.08
N ASN A 44 -17.18 6.59 3.49
CA ASN A 44 -16.88 5.90 4.74
C ASN A 44 -16.27 4.51 4.40
N PRO A 45 -14.95 4.32 4.56
CA PRO A 45 -14.27 3.05 4.28
C PRO A 45 -14.71 1.87 5.17
N PHE A 46 -15.40 2.12 6.28
CA PHE A 46 -15.95 1.05 7.14
C PHE A 46 -17.26 0.47 6.60
N ILE A 47 -17.90 1.07 5.60
CA ILE A 47 -19.10 0.47 5.00
C ILE A 47 -18.73 -0.81 4.26
N GLY A 48 -19.26 -1.94 4.73
CA GLY A 48 -19.02 -3.27 4.16
C GLY A 48 -17.89 -4.05 4.82
N THR A 49 -17.32 -3.56 5.94
CA THR A 49 -16.32 -4.30 6.72
C THR A 49 -16.92 -5.29 7.72
N GLN A 50 -18.26 -5.40 7.76
CA GLN A 50 -19.02 -6.38 8.54
C GLN A 50 -20.15 -7.00 7.69
N ASN A 51 -20.79 -8.05 8.22
CA ASN A 51 -21.98 -8.68 7.64
C ASN A 51 -21.82 -9.10 6.15
N PHE A 52 -20.71 -9.77 5.84
CA PHE A 52 -20.41 -10.33 4.51
C PHE A 52 -20.18 -9.33 3.37
N GLY A 53 -19.97 -8.03 3.68
CA GLY A 53 -19.46 -7.09 2.69
C GLY A 53 -18.01 -7.41 2.27
N ASN A 54 -17.20 -7.91 3.20
CA ASN A 54 -15.82 -8.36 2.99
C ASN A 54 -14.91 -7.30 2.33
N THR A 55 -15.15 -6.02 2.64
CA THR A 55 -14.27 -4.91 2.26
C THR A 55 -13.20 -4.67 3.34
N PHE A 56 -12.28 -3.74 3.11
CA PHE A 56 -11.23 -3.37 4.05
C PHE A 56 -11.16 -1.82 4.19
N PRO A 57 -10.84 -1.28 5.37
CA PRO A 57 -10.82 0.17 5.61
C PRO A 57 -9.50 0.86 5.25
N GLY A 58 -8.46 0.08 4.93
CA GLY A 58 -7.11 0.59 4.68
C GLY A 58 -6.95 1.49 3.46
N ALA A 59 -5.78 2.12 3.38
CA ALA A 59 -5.46 3.09 2.36
C ALA A 59 -5.16 2.44 1.00
N SER A 60 -5.75 3.00 -0.04
CA SER A 60 -5.46 2.67 -1.45
C SER A 60 -5.68 3.87 -2.34
N ALA A 61 -4.85 4.02 -3.38
CA ALA A 61 -5.15 4.91 -4.50
C ALA A 61 -6.25 4.29 -5.38
N PRO A 62 -7.02 5.07 -6.17
CA PRO A 62 -7.94 4.50 -7.14
C PRO A 62 -7.24 3.49 -8.05
N PHE A 63 -7.71 2.24 -8.05
CA PHE A 63 -7.11 1.11 -8.78
C PHE A 63 -5.64 0.80 -8.42
N GLY A 64 -5.22 1.16 -7.20
CA GLY A 64 -3.91 0.86 -6.67
C GLY A 64 -3.68 -0.65 -6.47
N MET A 65 -2.47 -1.11 -6.79
CA MET A 65 -2.01 -2.49 -6.55
C MET A 65 -1.73 -2.72 -5.08
N VAL A 66 -1.22 -1.72 -4.38
CA VAL A 66 -1.05 -1.76 -2.92
C VAL A 66 -2.33 -1.26 -2.27
N GLN A 67 -2.84 -2.05 -1.33
CA GLN A 67 -3.93 -1.70 -0.44
C GLN A 67 -3.45 -1.99 0.98
N VAL A 68 -2.89 -0.99 1.65
CA VAL A 68 -2.30 -1.18 2.98
C VAL A 68 -3.38 -1.03 4.04
N SER A 69 -3.67 -2.11 4.78
CA SER A 69 -4.85 -2.18 5.67
C SER A 69 -4.52 -2.97 6.95
N PRO A 70 -5.23 -2.71 8.06
CA PRO A 70 -5.23 -3.59 9.23
C PRO A 70 -5.70 -5.01 8.90
N ASP A 71 -5.02 -5.99 9.52
CA ASP A 71 -5.39 -7.40 9.48
C ASP A 71 -6.04 -7.81 10.82
N THR A 72 -7.35 -8.02 10.83
CA THR A 72 -8.08 -8.56 12.00
C THR A 72 -8.64 -9.97 11.75
N GLY A 73 -8.69 -10.41 10.49
CA GLY A 73 -9.28 -11.68 10.06
C GLY A 73 -10.35 -11.47 8.99
N GLY A 74 -11.20 -12.47 8.77
CA GLY A 74 -12.26 -12.40 7.74
C GLY A 74 -11.75 -12.54 6.30
N GLN A 75 -12.68 -12.59 5.34
CA GLN A 75 -12.35 -12.87 3.94
C GLN A 75 -11.56 -11.73 3.29
N GLY A 76 -11.91 -10.48 3.60
CA GLY A 76 -11.23 -9.28 3.10
C GLY A 76 -9.97 -8.86 3.86
N GLY A 77 -9.59 -9.59 4.92
CA GLY A 77 -8.45 -9.29 5.81
C GLY A 77 -8.82 -8.47 7.05
N TYR A 78 -9.96 -7.77 7.02
CA TYR A 78 -10.53 -7.06 8.15
C TYR A 78 -12.00 -7.43 8.36
N ASP A 79 -12.38 -7.61 9.62
CA ASP A 79 -13.75 -7.74 10.10
C ASP A 79 -13.96 -6.77 11.29
N TYR A 80 -14.92 -5.86 11.15
CA TYR A 80 -15.25 -4.83 12.15
C TYR A 80 -15.67 -5.40 13.50
N GLN A 81 -16.09 -6.67 13.57
CA GLN A 81 -16.45 -7.28 14.85
C GLN A 81 -15.24 -7.73 15.68
N GLN A 82 -14.04 -7.72 15.09
CA GLN A 82 -12.81 -8.15 15.76
C GLN A 82 -12.16 -7.00 16.51
N ASP A 83 -11.62 -7.28 17.69
CA ASP A 83 -11.01 -6.30 18.59
C ASP A 83 -9.48 -6.34 18.63
N LYS A 84 -8.86 -7.14 17.74
CA LYS A 84 -7.41 -7.35 17.68
C LYS A 84 -6.87 -7.26 16.27
N ILE A 85 -5.74 -6.57 16.13
CA ILE A 85 -4.98 -6.41 14.90
C ILE A 85 -3.70 -7.23 14.97
N HIS A 86 -3.47 -8.08 13.97
CA HIS A 86 -2.28 -8.91 13.83
C HIS A 86 -1.18 -8.26 12.96
N GLY A 87 -1.41 -7.05 12.47
CA GLY A 87 -0.48 -6.28 11.65
C GLY A 87 -1.17 -5.55 10.53
N PHE A 88 -0.38 -4.98 9.63
CA PHE A 88 -0.82 -4.22 8.48
C PHE A 88 -0.19 -4.79 7.21
N SER A 89 -0.97 -5.58 6.45
CA SER A 89 -0.49 -6.21 5.22
C SER A 89 -0.64 -5.28 4.01
N GLN A 90 0.06 -5.58 2.90
CA GLN A 90 0.23 -4.65 1.78
C GLN A 90 -0.78 -4.83 0.64
N THR A 91 -1.57 -5.90 0.68
CA THR A 91 -2.42 -6.35 -0.43
C THR A 91 -3.73 -6.87 0.13
N HIS A 92 -4.85 -6.40 -0.41
CA HIS A 92 -6.19 -6.80 0.00
C HIS A 92 -7.12 -6.87 -1.22
N LEU A 93 -8.13 -7.72 -1.13
CA LEU A 93 -9.18 -7.82 -2.15
C LEU A 93 -10.53 -7.51 -1.54
N SER A 94 -11.21 -6.51 -2.09
CA SER A 94 -12.50 -6.03 -1.57
C SER A 94 -13.66 -6.83 -2.13
N GLY A 95 -14.57 -7.29 -1.28
CA GLY A 95 -15.81 -7.97 -1.66
C GLY A 95 -15.67 -9.45 -1.97
N VAL A 96 -14.56 -10.07 -1.57
CA VAL A 96 -14.27 -11.48 -1.87
C VAL A 96 -14.97 -12.44 -0.88
N GLY A 97 -15.42 -13.59 -1.36
CA GLY A 97 -16.12 -14.61 -0.55
C GLY A 97 -15.21 -15.60 0.18
N CYS A 98 -13.89 -15.44 0.10
CA CYS A 98 -12.89 -16.35 0.67
C CYS A 98 -11.66 -15.56 1.15
N SER A 99 -10.88 -16.12 2.06
CA SER A 99 -9.66 -15.45 2.54
C SER A 99 -8.56 -15.46 1.48
N VAL A 100 -8.20 -14.27 1.00
CA VAL A 100 -7.21 -14.03 -0.07
C VAL A 100 -6.36 -12.80 0.22
N MET A 101 -5.21 -12.73 -0.46
CA MET A 101 -4.21 -11.66 -0.29
C MET A 101 -3.67 -11.59 1.15
N GLY A 102 -3.45 -10.40 1.69
CA GLY A 102 -2.94 -10.16 3.04
C GLY A 102 -1.44 -10.40 3.19
N GLU A 103 -0.67 -10.42 2.10
CA GLU A 103 0.77 -10.68 2.15
C GLU A 103 1.53 -9.56 2.86
N LEU A 104 2.60 -9.95 3.55
CA LEU A 104 3.54 -9.05 4.23
C LEU A 104 2.89 -8.16 5.31
N PRO A 105 2.27 -8.75 6.36
CA PRO A 105 1.86 -7.99 7.52
C PRO A 105 3.07 -7.46 8.29
N LEU A 106 3.06 -6.15 8.54
CA LEU A 106 3.98 -5.46 9.44
C LEU A 106 3.29 -5.16 10.77
N MET A 107 3.94 -5.42 11.90
CA MET A 107 3.38 -5.12 13.22
C MET A 107 4.39 -4.34 14.08
N PRO A 108 4.11 -3.08 14.46
CA PRO A 108 4.94 -2.36 15.41
C PRO A 108 4.65 -2.82 16.85
N THR A 109 5.69 -2.99 17.67
CA THR A 109 5.56 -3.42 19.06
C THR A 109 6.55 -2.69 19.96
N THR A 110 6.27 -2.65 21.26
CA THR A 110 7.22 -2.21 22.30
C THR A 110 7.66 -3.38 23.17
N GLY A 111 8.86 -3.29 23.74
CA GLY A 111 9.35 -4.27 24.71
C GLY A 111 10.10 -5.45 24.06
N ALA A 112 10.15 -6.57 24.76
CA ALA A 112 10.81 -7.78 24.28
C ALA A 112 9.99 -8.46 23.18
N VAL A 113 10.67 -9.03 22.19
CA VAL A 113 10.04 -9.93 21.20
C VAL A 113 10.27 -11.37 21.64
N ASP A 114 9.45 -11.81 22.60
CA ASP A 114 9.58 -13.16 23.21
C ASP A 114 8.87 -14.25 22.40
N SER A 115 7.96 -13.84 21.49
CA SER A 115 7.22 -14.73 20.61
C SER A 115 7.04 -14.11 19.23
N VAL A 116 7.03 -14.97 18.22
CA VAL A 116 6.72 -14.63 16.81
C VAL A 116 5.37 -15.20 16.37
N ASP A 117 4.57 -15.69 17.33
CA ASP A 117 3.18 -16.08 17.13
C ASP A 117 2.30 -14.83 16.97
N PRO A 118 1.55 -14.67 15.85
CA PRO A 118 0.61 -13.57 15.67
C PRO A 118 -0.43 -13.43 16.79
N ASP A 119 -0.76 -14.51 17.48
CA ASP A 119 -1.69 -14.46 18.60
C ASP A 119 -1.07 -13.90 19.89
N ALA A 120 0.26 -13.96 19.99
CA ALA A 120 1.01 -13.41 21.10
C ALA A 120 1.34 -11.93 20.91
N TYR A 121 1.60 -11.47 19.67
CA TYR A 121 1.98 -10.07 19.41
C TYR A 121 0.87 -9.18 18.87
N ARG A 122 -0.33 -9.70 18.58
CA ARG A 122 -1.46 -8.85 18.16
C ARG A 122 -1.76 -7.78 19.21
N SER A 123 -2.16 -6.60 18.76
CA SER A 123 -2.63 -5.55 19.66
C SER A 123 -4.14 -5.57 19.74
N THR A 124 -4.69 -5.29 20.92
CA THR A 124 -6.08 -4.84 21.01
C THR A 124 -6.19 -3.42 20.45
N TYR A 125 -7.37 -3.06 19.96
CA TYR A 125 -7.71 -1.71 19.50
C TYR A 125 -9.19 -1.42 19.79
N SER A 126 -9.71 -0.27 19.37
CA SER A 126 -11.14 0.06 19.45
C SER A 126 -11.49 1.07 18.37
N HIS A 127 -12.70 0.98 17.85
CA HIS A 127 -13.20 1.91 16.84
C HIS A 127 -13.30 3.37 17.34
N ASP A 128 -13.33 3.61 18.65
CA ASP A 128 -13.27 4.97 19.21
C ASP A 128 -11.91 5.65 18.94
N ASP A 129 -10.88 4.85 18.67
CA ASP A 129 -9.52 5.27 18.35
C ASP A 129 -9.05 4.65 17.01
N GLU A 130 -9.98 4.57 16.07
CA GLU A 130 -9.76 4.14 14.69
C GLU A 130 -10.45 5.12 13.76
N ASP A 131 -9.83 5.41 12.61
CA ASP A 131 -10.41 6.30 11.62
C ASP A 131 -9.88 5.97 10.23
N ALA A 132 -10.70 6.26 9.22
CA ALA A 132 -10.39 5.94 7.83
C ALA A 132 -11.06 6.92 6.89
N GLU A 133 -10.31 7.36 5.88
CA GLU A 133 -10.79 8.18 4.78
C GLU A 133 -10.12 7.72 3.47
N PRO A 134 -10.59 8.13 2.29
CA PRO A 134 -9.97 7.74 1.02
C PRO A 134 -8.45 8.00 0.99
N GLY A 135 -7.66 6.92 0.98
CA GLY A 135 -6.20 6.98 0.93
C GLY A 135 -5.49 7.12 2.28
N TYR A 136 -6.21 7.07 3.40
CA TYR A 136 -5.63 7.13 4.75
C TYR A 136 -6.39 6.26 5.76
N TYR A 137 -5.64 5.66 6.68
CA TYR A 137 -6.18 4.91 7.82
C TYR A 137 -5.32 5.19 9.06
N ARG A 138 -5.93 5.27 10.24
CA ARG A 138 -5.22 5.29 11.52
C ARG A 138 -5.87 4.42 12.58
N VAL A 139 -5.06 3.94 13.51
CA VAL A 139 -5.54 3.21 14.69
C VAL A 139 -4.55 3.29 15.86
N GLY A 140 -5.09 3.39 17.08
CA GLY A 140 -4.33 3.22 18.31
C GLY A 140 -4.17 1.73 18.70
N LEU A 141 -2.93 1.25 18.73
CA LEU A 141 -2.57 -0.10 19.16
C LEU A 141 -2.41 -0.14 20.69
N LYS A 142 -3.52 -0.38 21.39
CA LYS A 142 -3.63 -0.29 22.86
C LYS A 142 -2.63 -1.16 23.62
N THR A 143 -2.31 -2.36 23.13
CA THR A 143 -1.35 -3.28 23.79
C THR A 143 0.04 -2.66 23.91
N TYR A 144 0.44 -1.82 22.96
CA TYR A 144 1.78 -1.25 22.87
C TYR A 144 1.83 0.27 23.06
N GLY A 145 0.67 0.93 23.12
CA GLY A 145 0.57 2.39 23.18
C GLY A 145 1.17 3.06 21.94
N ILE A 146 0.98 2.46 20.76
CA ILE A 146 1.52 2.95 19.47
C ILE A 146 0.37 3.43 18.60
N ASP A 147 0.48 4.63 18.04
CA ASP A 147 -0.43 5.06 16.96
C ASP A 147 0.15 4.62 15.62
N ALA A 148 -0.65 3.92 14.82
CA ALA A 148 -0.29 3.51 13.47
C ALA A 148 -1.12 4.29 12.45
N GLU A 149 -0.46 4.82 11.44
CA GLU A 149 -1.07 5.58 10.35
C GLU A 149 -0.57 5.05 9.00
N LEU A 150 -1.48 4.88 8.05
CA LEU A 150 -1.22 4.23 6.77
C LEU A 150 -1.69 5.12 5.63
N THR A 151 -0.90 5.22 4.56
CA THR A 151 -1.32 5.80 3.28
C THR A 151 -0.71 5.03 2.11
N ALA A 152 -1.26 5.17 0.90
CA ALA A 152 -0.79 4.43 -0.27
C ALA A 152 -0.77 5.27 -1.55
N THR A 153 0.26 5.02 -2.34
CA THR A 153 0.31 5.32 -3.78
C THR A 153 -0.11 4.05 -4.56
N PRO A 154 -0.20 4.07 -5.90
CA PRO A 154 -0.58 2.89 -6.65
C PRO A 154 0.27 1.63 -6.42
N ARG A 155 1.53 1.74 -5.97
CA ARG A 155 2.44 0.58 -5.78
C ARG A 155 3.31 0.66 -4.52
N THR A 156 3.03 1.59 -3.61
CA THR A 156 3.84 1.78 -2.39
C THR A 156 2.94 2.19 -1.25
N GLY A 157 2.99 1.44 -0.16
CA GLY A 157 2.39 1.77 1.12
C GLY A 157 3.38 2.55 1.98
N TRP A 158 2.88 3.49 2.75
CA TRP A 158 3.63 4.25 3.74
C TRP A 158 2.98 3.98 5.09
N GLN A 159 3.80 3.64 6.08
CA GLN A 159 3.34 3.40 7.45
C GLN A 159 4.12 4.31 8.37
N ARG A 160 3.42 5.07 9.21
CA ARG A 160 3.99 5.90 10.28
C ARG A 160 3.55 5.31 11.61
N TYR A 161 4.53 5.10 12.49
CA TYR A 161 4.29 4.59 13.83
C TYR A 161 4.78 5.61 14.85
N THR A 162 3.88 6.08 15.70
CA THR A 162 4.20 6.96 16.83
C THR A 162 4.36 6.08 18.05
N PHE A 163 5.60 5.78 18.41
CA PHE A 163 5.92 4.99 19.60
C PHE A 163 5.85 5.86 20.87
N PRO A 164 5.47 5.26 22.02
CA PRO A 164 5.66 5.92 23.31
C PRO A 164 7.15 5.98 23.64
N SER A 165 7.53 6.70 24.70
CA SER A 165 8.91 6.64 25.21
C SER A 165 9.25 5.21 25.63
N THR A 166 10.21 4.58 24.95
CA THR A 166 10.62 3.19 25.17
C THR A 166 12.09 2.98 24.79
N ASP A 167 12.76 2.09 25.50
CA ASP A 167 14.11 1.62 25.14
C ASP A 167 14.08 0.53 24.05
N ARG A 168 12.89 0.00 23.76
CA ARG A 168 12.68 -1.11 22.81
C ARG A 168 11.44 -0.84 21.96
N ALA A 169 11.67 -0.31 20.76
CA ALA A 169 10.69 -0.17 19.69
C ALA A 169 11.05 -1.16 18.58
N ASN A 170 10.10 -1.98 18.15
CA ASN A 170 10.30 -3.00 17.14
C ASN A 170 9.27 -2.86 16.02
N VAL A 171 9.62 -3.35 14.82
CA VAL A 171 8.67 -3.58 13.72
C VAL A 171 8.91 -4.99 13.20
N LEU A 172 7.89 -5.84 13.32
CA LEU A 172 7.93 -7.24 12.90
C LEU A 172 7.49 -7.36 11.45
N PHE A 173 8.28 -8.03 10.60
CA PHE A 173 7.92 -8.37 9.22
C PHE A 173 7.56 -9.85 9.13
N ASN A 174 6.28 -10.18 9.11
CA ASN A 174 5.88 -11.58 9.07
C ASN A 174 5.63 -12.07 7.66
N THR A 175 6.70 -12.36 6.92
CA THR A 175 6.63 -12.93 5.56
C THR A 175 6.08 -14.37 5.52
N GLY A 176 5.88 -15.01 6.67
CA GLY A 176 5.27 -16.33 6.81
C GLY A 176 3.74 -16.31 6.90
N ARG A 177 3.13 -15.11 7.01
CA ARG A 177 1.70 -14.93 7.14
C ARG A 177 1.13 -14.19 5.92
N ALA A 178 -0.05 -14.63 5.52
CA ALA A 178 -0.96 -13.91 4.64
C ALA A 178 -2.40 -14.24 5.05
N ASN A 179 -3.39 -13.57 4.47
CA ASN A 179 -4.79 -13.99 4.59
C ASN A 179 -5.10 -15.24 3.75
N GLN A 180 -4.13 -15.71 2.96
CA GLN A 180 -4.19 -16.97 2.21
C GLN A 180 -2.98 -17.87 2.47
N ARG A 181 -2.90 -18.98 1.73
CA ARG A 181 -1.80 -19.92 1.86
C ARG A 181 -0.48 -19.28 1.39
N VAL A 182 0.48 -19.21 2.29
CA VAL A 182 1.90 -18.93 1.98
C VAL A 182 2.60 -20.25 1.68
N TYR A 183 3.28 -20.37 0.54
CA TYR A 183 4.07 -21.54 0.14
C TYR A 183 5.55 -21.41 0.49
N GLY A 184 6.06 -20.19 0.49
CA GLY A 184 7.44 -19.90 0.81
C GLY A 184 7.67 -18.40 0.90
N SER A 185 8.69 -18.01 1.64
CA SER A 185 9.08 -16.61 1.74
C SER A 185 10.55 -16.45 2.07
N GLU A 186 11.06 -15.26 1.78
CA GLU A 186 12.42 -14.85 2.11
C GLU A 186 12.39 -13.43 2.64
N VAL A 187 13.27 -13.15 3.60
CA VAL A 187 13.50 -11.82 4.16
C VAL A 187 14.99 -11.60 4.33
N ARG A 188 15.46 -10.40 4.00
CA ARG A 188 16.85 -10.01 4.11
C ARG A 188 16.94 -8.55 4.56
N VAL A 189 17.76 -8.31 5.58
CA VAL A 189 18.14 -6.94 5.97
C VAL A 189 19.32 -6.50 5.10
N VAL A 190 19.24 -5.28 4.58
CA VAL A 190 20.19 -4.67 3.64
C VAL A 190 20.66 -3.34 4.21
N GLY A 191 21.94 -3.27 4.57
CA GLY A 191 22.46 -2.12 5.29
C GLY A 191 21.80 -1.97 6.65
N ASP A 192 21.58 -0.72 7.07
CA ASP A 192 21.03 -0.36 8.37
C ASP A 192 19.58 0.17 8.30
N ARG A 193 18.94 0.23 7.12
CA ARG A 193 17.61 0.84 6.95
C ARG A 193 16.66 0.08 6.04
N THR A 194 17.10 -0.95 5.33
CA THR A 194 16.28 -1.58 4.29
C THR A 194 16.03 -3.05 4.59
N VAL A 195 14.79 -3.50 4.35
CA VAL A 195 14.38 -4.90 4.40
C VAL A 195 13.81 -5.27 3.04
N GLU A 196 14.33 -6.34 2.43
CA GLU A 196 13.89 -6.85 1.14
C GLU A 196 13.41 -8.29 1.28
N GLY A 197 12.56 -8.73 0.36
CA GLY A 197 12.14 -10.12 0.37
C GLY A 197 11.07 -10.45 -0.66
N ARG A 198 10.50 -11.64 -0.46
CA ARG A 198 9.39 -12.14 -1.28
C ARG A 198 8.46 -13.02 -0.46
N VAL A 199 7.20 -13.07 -0.87
CA VAL A 199 6.18 -13.99 -0.37
C VAL A 199 5.56 -14.70 -1.57
N GLU A 200 5.69 -16.02 -1.65
CA GLU A 200 4.95 -16.86 -2.59
C GLU A 200 3.66 -17.31 -1.90
N ALA A 201 2.53 -16.89 -2.45
CA ALA A 201 1.20 -17.15 -1.91
C ALA A 201 0.24 -17.60 -3.03
N GLY A 202 -0.96 -18.04 -2.68
CA GLY A 202 -1.96 -18.45 -3.66
C GLY A 202 -3.09 -19.26 -3.04
N ASN A 203 -3.65 -20.18 -3.84
CA ASN A 203 -4.92 -20.86 -3.58
C ASN A 203 -6.13 -19.91 -3.55
N PHE A 204 -6.26 -19.02 -4.53
CA PHE A 204 -7.40 -18.12 -4.63
C PHE A 204 -8.72 -18.89 -4.58
N CYS A 205 -9.51 -18.71 -3.52
CA CYS A 205 -10.75 -19.45 -3.26
C CYS A 205 -10.65 -20.97 -3.53
N ALA A 206 -9.65 -21.63 -2.94
CA ALA A 206 -9.36 -23.06 -3.14
C ALA A 206 -8.91 -23.44 -4.56
N GLY A 207 -8.46 -22.45 -5.33
CA GLY A 207 -7.70 -22.65 -6.57
C GLY A 207 -6.35 -23.35 -6.34
N LYS A 208 -5.55 -23.43 -7.40
CA LYS A 208 -4.19 -24.01 -7.37
C LYS A 208 -3.14 -23.04 -7.92
N ASP A 209 -3.55 -21.79 -8.11
CA ASP A 209 -2.71 -20.69 -8.53
C ASP A 209 -1.67 -20.37 -7.47
N ARG A 210 -0.56 -19.81 -7.93
CA ARG A 210 0.49 -19.24 -7.10
C ARG A 210 1.00 -17.97 -7.74
N HIS A 211 1.29 -16.99 -6.91
CA HIS A 211 1.95 -15.75 -7.29
C HIS A 211 3.03 -15.42 -6.28
N THR A 212 3.95 -14.54 -6.67
CA THR A 212 5.01 -14.06 -5.79
C THR A 212 4.94 -12.54 -5.71
N VAL A 213 4.83 -12.04 -4.48
CA VAL A 213 4.98 -10.62 -4.18
C VAL A 213 6.41 -10.37 -3.76
N TYR A 214 7.09 -9.46 -4.45
CA TYR A 214 8.42 -8.97 -4.08
C TYR A 214 8.28 -7.62 -3.39
N PHE A 215 9.09 -7.36 -2.37
CA PHE A 215 9.03 -6.11 -1.64
C PHE A 215 10.42 -5.56 -1.29
N THR A 216 10.45 -4.25 -1.10
CA THR A 216 11.50 -3.52 -0.39
C THR A 216 10.82 -2.52 0.53
N ALA A 217 11.28 -2.44 1.78
CA ALA A 217 10.82 -1.50 2.78
C ALA A 217 12.03 -0.75 3.34
N THR A 218 11.97 0.57 3.36
CA THR A 218 13.04 1.43 3.88
C THR A 218 12.54 2.24 5.06
N PHE A 219 13.32 2.26 6.12
CA PHE A 219 13.04 3.01 7.34
C PHE A 219 13.65 4.41 7.27
N ASP A 220 12.97 5.37 7.88
CA ASP A 220 13.45 6.75 8.07
C ASP A 220 14.56 6.83 9.15
N ARG A 221 14.72 5.76 9.95
CA ARG A 221 15.72 5.63 11.02
C ARG A 221 16.54 4.36 10.86
N PRO A 222 17.85 4.37 11.20
CA PRO A 222 18.66 3.17 11.17
C PRO A 222 18.24 2.18 12.26
N PHE A 223 18.38 0.89 11.98
CA PHE A 223 18.21 -0.17 12.96
C PHE A 223 19.33 -0.10 13.99
N THR A 224 18.97 -0.19 15.28
CA THR A 224 19.95 -0.42 16.35
C THR A 224 20.33 -1.90 16.45
N SER A 225 19.42 -2.79 16.04
CA SER A 225 19.61 -4.24 15.98
C SER A 225 18.56 -4.86 15.05
N HIS A 226 18.78 -6.09 14.61
CA HIS A 226 17.81 -6.86 13.83
C HIS A 226 17.94 -8.37 14.10
N GLY A 227 16.85 -9.10 13.87
CA GLY A 227 16.81 -10.57 13.91
C GLY A 227 15.89 -11.11 12.82
N THR A 228 15.94 -12.42 12.59
CA THR A 228 15.01 -13.11 11.69
C THR A 228 14.43 -14.32 12.40
N TRP A 229 13.34 -14.92 11.91
CA TRP A 229 12.83 -16.17 12.46
C TRP A 229 12.39 -17.11 11.34
N ARG A 230 12.33 -18.39 11.66
CA ARG A 230 11.70 -19.41 10.81
C ARG A 230 10.86 -20.32 11.67
N GLY A 231 9.58 -20.48 11.33
CA GLY A 231 8.63 -21.15 12.20
C GLY A 231 8.45 -20.35 13.50
N SER A 232 8.42 -21.03 14.64
CA SER A 232 8.29 -20.40 15.96
C SER A 232 9.63 -20.03 16.62
N THR A 233 10.76 -20.27 15.96
CA THR A 233 12.10 -20.10 16.55
C THR A 233 12.73 -18.77 16.09
N PRO A 234 12.96 -17.81 17.01
CA PRO A 234 13.75 -16.62 16.71
C PRO A 234 15.23 -16.97 16.46
N HIS A 235 15.81 -16.37 15.45
CA HIS A 235 17.23 -16.43 15.14
C HIS A 235 17.82 -15.02 15.20
N PRO A 236 18.45 -14.62 16.32
CA PRO A 236 19.24 -13.40 16.34
C PRO A 236 20.36 -13.53 15.31
N VAL A 237 20.41 -12.60 14.35
CA VAL A 237 21.45 -12.62 13.32
C VAL A 237 22.47 -11.53 13.66
N SER A 238 23.61 -11.93 14.22
CA SER A 238 24.82 -11.10 14.22
C SER A 238 25.45 -11.17 12.82
N GLY A 239 25.06 -10.25 11.92
CA GLY A 239 25.71 -10.03 10.61
C GLY A 239 24.96 -10.51 9.36
N THR A 240 25.38 -10.03 8.19
CA THR A 240 24.67 -10.07 6.91
C THR A 240 24.72 -11.42 6.16
N ARG A 241 24.16 -12.52 6.70
CA ARG A 241 23.99 -13.76 5.92
C ARG A 241 22.51 -14.02 5.60
N PRO A 242 22.13 -14.21 4.31
CA PRO A 242 20.76 -14.50 3.93
C PRO A 242 20.34 -15.89 4.41
N VAL A 243 19.19 -15.97 5.07
CA VAL A 243 18.56 -17.21 5.51
C VAL A 243 17.76 -17.79 4.32
N ARG A 244 18.30 -18.78 3.61
CA ARG A 244 17.57 -19.51 2.55
C ARG A 244 16.54 -20.45 3.17
N ALA A 245 15.25 -20.20 2.98
CA ALA A 245 14.18 -21.14 3.33
C ALA A 245 14.37 -22.46 2.56
N ALA A 246 14.47 -23.57 3.28
CA ALA A 246 14.54 -24.90 2.70
C ALA A 246 13.12 -25.33 2.30
N THR A 247 12.99 -25.83 1.06
CA THR A 247 11.78 -26.41 0.50
C THR A 247 11.25 -27.54 1.39
N VAL A 248 9.98 -27.47 1.80
CA VAL A 248 9.29 -28.62 2.42
C VAL A 248 8.83 -29.55 1.28
N PRO A 249 9.16 -30.86 1.30
CA PRO A 249 8.63 -31.80 0.31
C PRO A 249 7.15 -32.09 0.58
N GLY A 250 6.37 -32.13 -0.51
CA GLY A 250 5.17 -32.96 -0.75
C GLY A 250 4.09 -33.01 0.34
#